data_AF-A0A7R9A397-F1
#
_entry.id   AF-A0A7R9A397-F1
#
_cell.length_a   1.000
_cell.length_b   1.000
_cell.length_c   1.000
_cell.angle_alpha   90.00
_cell.angle_beta   90.00
_cell.angle_gamma   90.00
#
_symmetry.space_group_name_H-M   'P 1'
#
loop_
_entity.id
_entity.type
_entity.pdbx_description
1 polymer ?
#
loop_
_entity_poly.entity_id
_entity_poly.type
_entity_poly.pdbx_seq_one_letter_code
_entity_poly.pdbx_strand_id
1 'polypeptide(L)'
;MQHTLIAASGASLVALRWWAMGFASPIFQPEDNPAAFINSTLQRAINYQYIYTLNSWLMVNPHWLCFDWSMGCIPLINEITDPRVLAPLLFWLITGLLIWRALHPTHKGCHLSRDQRVIMLSLAWVIIPFLPASNLFFTVGFVIAERMLYLPSLGCATLVALGFRRLLSAASASQFLRLVLYGCLSWMLGMYSLKTWERSGEWVSENRLFLSGLRVCPLNAKVHYNIAKTAADSGDGDTAILHYQMALRSSFIDFDYTD
;
A
#
# COMPACT_ATOMS: atom_id res chain seq x y z
N MET A 1 -5.05 -9.43 -34.12
CA MET A 1 -6.05 -10.42 -33.66
C MET A 1 -5.92 -10.78 -32.18
N GLN A 2 -4.74 -11.08 -31.64
CA GLN A 2 -4.59 -11.40 -30.21
C GLN A 2 -4.87 -10.20 -29.27
N HIS A 3 -4.28 -9.03 -29.55
CA HIS A 3 -4.52 -7.82 -28.74
C HIS A 3 -5.99 -7.36 -28.76
N THR A 4 -6.65 -7.48 -29.91
CA THR A 4 -8.07 -7.16 -30.06
C THR A 4 -8.95 -8.14 -29.29
N LEU A 5 -8.60 -9.42 -29.27
CA LEU A 5 -9.31 -10.43 -28.49
C LEU A 5 -9.18 -10.20 -26.98
N ILE A 6 -7.98 -9.85 -26.50
CA ILE A 6 -7.73 -9.55 -25.08
C ILE A 6 -8.48 -8.27 -24.66
N ALA A 7 -8.45 -7.23 -25.51
CA ALA A 7 -9.17 -6.00 -25.22
C ALA A 7 -10.69 -6.24 -25.19
N ALA A 8 -11.22 -7.01 -26.15
CA ALA A 8 -12.63 -7.35 -26.21
C ALA A 8 -13.06 -8.21 -25.01
N SER A 9 -12.28 -9.22 -24.62
CA SER A 9 -12.59 -10.04 -23.45
C SER A 9 -12.54 -9.25 -22.14
N GLY A 10 -11.55 -8.35 -22.00
CA GLY A 10 -11.46 -7.44 -20.86
C GLY A 10 -12.66 -6.49 -20.78
N ALA A 11 -13.04 -5.88 -21.90
CA ALA A 11 -14.21 -5.01 -21.97
C ALA A 11 -15.50 -5.76 -21.61
N SER A 12 -15.67 -6.99 -22.11
CA SER A 12 -16.81 -7.85 -21.78
C SER A 12 -16.86 -8.19 -20.29
N LEU A 13 -15.73 -8.51 -19.66
CA LEU A 13 -15.67 -8.78 -18.21
C LEU A 13 -16.04 -7.56 -17.37
N VAL A 14 -15.56 -6.37 -17.76
CA VAL A 14 -15.92 -5.12 -17.07
C VAL A 14 -17.41 -4.81 -17.23
N ALA A 15 -17.95 -4.97 -18.45
CA ALA A 15 -19.37 -4.75 -18.72
C ALA A 15 -20.26 -5.73 -17.93
N LEU A 16 -19.91 -7.02 -17.91
CA LEU A 16 -20.61 -8.04 -17.12
C LEU A 16 -20.54 -7.75 -15.62
N ARG A 17 -19.38 -7.31 -15.12
CA ARG A 17 -19.20 -6.92 -13.72
C ARG A 17 -20.08 -5.73 -13.36
N TRP A 18 -20.10 -4.70 -14.20
CA TRP A 18 -20.89 -3.49 -13.96
C TRP A 18 -22.40 -3.77 -14.03
N TRP A 19 -22.82 -4.60 -14.98
CA TRP A 19 -24.20 -5.09 -15.06
C TRP A 19 -24.59 -5.89 -13.81
N ALA A 20 -23.73 -6.80 -13.35
CA ALA A 20 -23.96 -7.58 -12.13
C ALA A 20 -24.02 -6.72 -10.85
N MET A 21 -23.41 -5.52 -10.88
CA MET A 21 -23.48 -4.52 -9.81
C MET A 21 -24.69 -3.59 -9.94
N GLY A 22 -25.62 -3.87 -10.86
CA GLY A 22 -26.85 -3.09 -11.02
C GLY A 22 -26.62 -1.66 -11.52
N PHE A 23 -25.49 -1.42 -12.21
CA PHE A 23 -25.06 -0.10 -12.68
C PHE A 23 -24.95 1.00 -11.61
N ALA A 24 -24.98 0.63 -10.33
CA ALA A 24 -24.85 1.58 -9.22
C ALA A 24 -23.38 1.87 -8.92
N SER A 25 -23.09 3.14 -8.62
CA SER A 25 -21.81 3.52 -8.05
C SER A 25 -21.76 3.12 -6.57
N PRO A 26 -20.60 2.65 -6.06
CA PRO A 26 -20.47 2.35 -4.65
C PRO A 26 -20.56 3.64 -3.82
N ILE A 27 -21.31 3.58 -2.72
CA ILE A 27 -21.39 4.65 -1.72
C ILE A 27 -20.51 4.22 -0.55
N PHE A 28 -19.48 5.02 -0.27
CA PHE A 28 -18.54 4.76 0.81
C PHE A 28 -18.90 5.59 2.04
N GLN A 29 -18.55 5.09 3.21
CA GLN A 29 -18.71 5.83 4.47
C GLN A 29 -17.40 6.49 4.89
N PRO A 30 -17.43 7.56 5.70
CA PRO A 30 -16.23 8.21 6.22
C PRO A 30 -15.26 7.26 6.91
N GLU A 31 -15.77 6.24 7.59
CA GLU A 31 -14.95 5.28 8.34
C GLU A 31 -14.13 4.37 7.42
N ASP A 32 -14.57 4.16 6.18
CA ASP A 32 -13.85 3.35 5.19
C ASP A 32 -12.63 4.09 4.62
N ASN A 33 -12.75 5.41 4.43
CA ASN A 33 -11.68 6.25 3.92
C ASN A 33 -11.83 7.71 4.42
N PRO A 34 -11.39 8.02 5.65
CA PRO A 34 -11.60 9.34 6.25
C PRO A 34 -10.99 10.48 5.42
N ALA A 35 -9.85 10.23 4.79
CA ALA A 35 -9.17 11.22 3.96
C ALA A 35 -10.03 11.69 2.77
N ALA A 36 -10.90 10.83 2.23
CA ALA A 36 -11.75 11.18 1.10
C ALA A 36 -12.89 12.15 1.46
N PHE A 37 -13.30 12.17 2.73
CA PHE A 37 -14.41 13.00 3.22
C PHE A 37 -13.97 14.32 3.86
N ILE A 38 -12.67 14.64 3.84
CA ILE A 38 -12.17 15.95 4.28
C ILE A 38 -12.69 17.05 3.36
N ASN A 39 -13.29 18.10 3.94
CA ASN A 39 -13.86 19.24 3.22
C ASN A 39 -12.81 20.05 2.44
N SER A 40 -11.66 20.33 3.07
CA SER A 40 -10.58 21.11 2.46
C SER A 40 -9.83 20.29 1.39
N THR A 41 -9.77 20.82 0.17
CA THR A 41 -9.06 20.20 -0.96
C THR A 41 -7.56 20.04 -0.69
N LEU A 42 -6.95 21.01 -0.01
CA LEU A 42 -5.52 20.97 0.32
C LEU A 42 -5.21 19.89 1.35
N GLN A 43 -5.97 19.82 2.44
CA GLN A 43 -5.79 18.77 3.46
C GLN A 43 -6.05 17.38 2.89
N ARG A 44 -7.09 17.24 2.05
CA ARG A 44 -7.35 15.99 1.33
C ARG A 44 -6.17 15.59 0.44
N ALA A 45 -5.61 16.53 -0.33
CA ALA A 45 -4.45 16.27 -1.16
C ALA A 45 -3.24 15.83 -0.32
N ILE A 46 -2.92 16.53 0.78
CA ILE A 46 -1.81 16.18 1.68
C ILE A 46 -1.97 14.76 2.23
N ASN A 47 -3.16 14.41 2.72
CA ASN A 47 -3.44 13.08 3.25
C ASN A 47 -3.35 12.00 2.17
N TYR A 48 -3.82 12.25 0.95
CA TYR A 48 -3.63 11.33 -0.17
C TYR A 48 -2.14 11.11 -0.49
N GLN A 49 -1.33 12.17 -0.53
CA GLN A 49 0.12 12.03 -0.77
C GLN A 49 0.81 11.25 0.36
N TYR A 50 0.37 11.46 1.60
CA TYR A 50 0.86 10.69 2.74
C TYR A 50 0.49 9.20 2.64
N ILE A 51 -0.75 8.89 2.25
CA ILE A 51 -1.19 7.52 1.98
C ILE A 51 -0.36 6.89 0.85
N TYR A 52 -0.04 7.59 -0.23
CA TYR A 52 0.83 7.06 -1.29
C TYR A 52 2.24 6.73 -0.78
N THR A 53 2.74 7.57 0.13
CA THR A 53 4.04 7.35 0.77
C THR A 53 4.03 6.11 1.65
N LEU A 54 2.96 5.89 2.43
CA LEU A 54 2.79 4.69 3.24
C LEU A 54 2.64 3.42 2.37
N ASN A 55 1.87 3.48 1.29
CA ASN A 55 1.79 2.40 0.30
C ASN A 55 3.18 2.05 -0.27
N SER A 56 4.00 3.06 -0.56
CA SER A 56 5.36 2.87 -1.05
C SER A 56 6.30 2.31 0.03
N TRP A 57 6.13 2.76 1.27
CA TRP A 57 6.87 2.25 2.42
C TRP A 57 6.59 0.77 2.67
N LEU A 58 5.34 0.31 2.55
CA LEU A 58 4.97 -1.10 2.73
C LEU A 58 5.67 -2.03 1.73
N MET A 59 6.01 -1.56 0.53
CA MET A 59 6.78 -2.35 -0.44
C MET A 59 8.25 -2.54 -0.03
N VAL A 60 8.80 -1.63 0.78
CA VAL A 60 10.20 -1.62 1.24
C VAL A 60 10.33 -2.20 2.66
N ASN A 61 9.33 -1.99 3.50
CA ASN A 61 9.29 -2.47 4.87
C ASN A 61 7.91 -3.07 5.20
N PRO A 62 7.75 -4.40 5.07
CA PRO A 62 6.49 -5.10 5.34
C PRO A 62 6.26 -5.35 6.85
N HIS A 63 6.75 -4.48 7.73
CA HIS A 63 6.60 -4.67 9.18
C HIS A 63 5.16 -4.40 9.66
N TRP A 64 4.47 -3.42 9.06
CA TRP A 64 3.12 -3.00 9.46
C TRP A 64 2.02 -3.61 8.59
N LEU A 65 2.19 -4.84 8.12
CA LEU A 65 1.15 -5.46 7.31
C LEU A 65 -0.12 -5.70 8.16
N CYS A 66 -1.26 -5.22 7.66
CA CYS A 66 -2.58 -5.33 8.29
C CYS A 66 -3.62 -5.76 7.26
N PHE A 67 -4.59 -6.57 7.69
CA PHE A 67 -5.68 -7.00 6.80
C PHE A 67 -6.68 -5.86 6.50
N ASP A 68 -6.77 -4.84 7.37
CA ASP A 68 -7.66 -3.69 7.22
C ASP A 68 -7.03 -2.42 7.82
N TRP A 69 -7.05 -1.33 7.06
CA TRP A 69 -6.52 -0.01 7.43
C TRP A 69 -7.62 1.06 7.57
N SER A 70 -8.90 0.66 7.61
CA SER A 70 -10.04 1.56 7.84
C SER A 70 -10.19 1.93 9.33
N MET A 71 -11.30 2.61 9.69
CA MET A 71 -11.63 3.01 11.07
C MET A 71 -10.50 3.80 11.74
N GLY A 72 -10.07 4.89 11.09
CA GLY A 72 -9.11 5.82 11.69
C GLY A 72 -7.69 5.28 11.94
N CYS A 73 -7.32 4.12 11.36
CA CYS A 73 -6.00 3.53 11.63
C CYS A 73 -4.82 4.46 11.27
N ILE A 74 -5.00 5.32 10.28
CA ILE A 74 -4.01 6.33 9.91
C ILE A 74 -4.56 7.70 10.36
N PRO A 75 -3.96 8.33 11.39
CA PRO A 75 -4.43 9.64 11.85
C PRO A 75 -4.27 10.68 10.74
N LEU A 76 -5.29 11.51 10.55
CA LEU A 76 -5.27 12.55 9.53
C LEU A 76 -4.20 13.62 9.84
N ILE A 77 -3.64 14.19 8.78
CA ILE A 77 -2.79 15.37 8.86
C ILE A 77 -3.69 16.60 8.70
N ASN A 78 -3.90 17.32 9.79
CA ASN A 78 -4.75 18.52 9.83
C ASN A 78 -3.95 19.81 9.58
N GLU A 79 -2.68 19.82 9.99
CA GLU A 79 -1.78 20.98 9.91
C GLU A 79 -0.58 20.72 8.99
N ILE A 80 -0.12 21.77 8.30
CA ILE A 80 1.04 21.71 7.39
C ILE A 80 2.37 21.60 8.15
N THR A 81 2.35 22.00 9.42
CA THR A 81 3.48 21.92 10.38
C THR A 81 3.76 20.49 10.85
N ASP A 82 2.89 19.54 10.55
CA ASP A 82 3.07 18.15 10.96
C ASP A 82 4.33 17.55 10.29
N PRO A 83 5.27 16.97 11.07
CA PRO A 83 6.50 16.38 10.52
C PRO A 83 6.25 15.27 9.49
N ARG A 84 5.08 14.63 9.52
CA ARG A 84 4.67 13.60 8.55
C ARG A 84 4.61 14.14 7.12
N VAL A 85 4.43 15.45 6.94
CA VAL A 85 4.42 16.12 5.62
C VAL A 85 5.79 16.00 4.91
N LEU A 86 6.88 15.80 5.65
CA LEU A 86 8.21 15.61 5.06
C LEU A 86 8.32 14.30 4.26
N ALA A 87 7.58 13.26 4.63
CA ALA A 87 7.65 11.96 3.97
C ALA A 87 7.14 12.00 2.51
N PRO A 88 5.98 12.61 2.21
CA PRO A 88 5.54 12.89 0.83
C PRO A 88 6.55 13.69 0.00
N LEU A 89 7.22 14.68 0.58
CA LEU A 89 8.23 15.47 -0.13
C LEU A 89 9.41 14.61 -0.59
N LEU A 90 9.92 13.76 0.31
CA LEU A 90 10.98 12.81 -0.03
C LEU A 90 10.52 11.77 -1.07
N PHE A 91 9.29 11.26 -0.92
CA PHE A 91 8.69 10.33 -1.87
C PHE A 91 8.64 10.91 -3.30
N TRP A 92 8.14 12.14 -3.44
CA TRP A 92 8.07 12.80 -4.75
C TRP A 92 9.43 13.23 -5.28
N LEU A 93 10.39 13.57 -4.41
CA LEU A 93 11.77 13.81 -4.83
C LEU A 93 12.39 12.55 -5.47
N ILE A 94 12.29 11.40 -4.79
CA ILE A 94 12.83 10.13 -5.32
C ILE A 94 12.12 9.74 -6.63
N THR A 95 10.79 9.82 -6.64
CA THR A 95 9.98 9.50 -7.81
C THR A 95 10.30 10.44 -8.99
N GLY A 96 10.42 11.73 -8.72
CA GLY A 96 10.82 12.74 -9.70
C GLY A 96 12.20 12.50 -10.29
N LEU A 97 13.18 12.11 -9.46
CA LEU A 97 14.52 11.74 -9.93
C LEU A 97 14.49 10.48 -10.81
N LEU A 98 13.68 9.48 -10.47
CA LEU A 98 13.50 8.28 -11.30
C LEU A 98 12.85 8.60 -12.64
N ILE A 99 11.79 9.43 -12.64
CA ILE A 99 11.12 9.90 -13.86
C ILE A 99 12.10 10.72 -14.72
N TRP A 100 12.82 11.66 -14.12
CA TRP A 100 13.84 12.45 -14.81
C TRP A 100 14.90 11.54 -15.45
N ARG A 101 15.40 10.56 -14.69
CA ARG A 101 16.40 9.60 -15.19
C ARG A 101 15.86 8.73 -16.33
N ALA A 102 14.58 8.38 -16.28
CA ALA A 102 13.89 7.64 -17.32
C ALA A 102 13.80 8.45 -18.61
N LEU A 103 13.43 9.73 -18.51
CA LEU A 103 13.16 10.61 -19.64
C LEU A 103 14.41 11.24 -20.26
N HIS A 104 15.50 11.44 -19.51
CA HIS A 104 16.73 12.08 -20.00
C HIS A 104 17.82 11.04 -20.35
N PRO A 105 18.10 10.79 -21.65
CA PRO A 105 19.13 9.86 -22.08
C PRO A 105 20.53 10.31 -21.68
N THR A 106 21.31 9.37 -21.13
CA THR A 106 22.73 9.60 -20.82
C THR A 106 23.65 9.54 -22.04
N HIS A 107 23.18 9.01 -23.17
CA HIS A 107 23.94 8.97 -24.42
C HIS A 107 23.24 9.81 -25.49
N LYS A 108 24.03 10.51 -26.31
CA LYS A 108 23.57 11.35 -27.44
C LYS A 108 22.91 10.57 -28.60
N GLY A 109 22.60 9.28 -28.43
CA GLY A 109 22.04 8.42 -29.47
C GLY A 109 20.51 8.28 -29.38
N CYS A 110 19.88 7.86 -30.47
CA CYS A 110 18.42 7.68 -30.59
C CYS A 110 17.86 6.47 -29.81
N HIS A 111 18.72 5.67 -29.18
CA HIS A 111 18.32 4.46 -28.45
C HIS A 111 18.38 4.66 -26.94
N LEU A 112 17.24 4.42 -26.26
CA LEU A 112 17.16 4.32 -24.80
C LEU A 112 18.15 3.27 -24.29
N SER A 113 18.95 3.64 -23.28
CA SER A 113 19.83 2.69 -22.59
C SER A 113 19.01 1.58 -21.91
N ARG A 114 19.59 0.39 -21.74
CA ARG A 114 18.92 -0.73 -21.07
C ARG A 114 18.32 -0.33 -19.72
N ASP A 115 19.05 0.48 -18.97
CA ASP A 115 18.67 0.90 -17.63
C ASP A 115 17.50 1.86 -17.64
N GLN A 116 17.44 2.79 -18.61
CA GLN A 116 16.26 3.65 -18.79
C GLN A 116 15.02 2.84 -19.13
N ARG A 117 15.14 1.84 -20.03
CA ARG A 117 14.00 0.98 -20.37
C ARG A 117 13.50 0.22 -19.16
N VAL A 118 14.41 -0.27 -18.31
CA VAL A 118 14.05 -0.94 -17.05
C VAL A 118 13.35 0.06 -16.11
N ILE A 119 13.90 1.26 -15.88
CA ILE A 119 13.26 2.27 -15.02
C ILE A 119 11.86 2.63 -15.54
N MET A 120 11.70 2.89 -16.84
CA MET A 120 10.41 3.20 -17.45
C MET A 120 9.40 2.06 -17.24
N LEU A 121 9.81 0.82 -17.50
CA LEU A 121 8.97 -0.36 -17.31
C LEU A 121 8.59 -0.55 -15.83
N SER A 122 9.55 -0.38 -14.92
CA SER A 122 9.30 -0.46 -13.49
C SER A 122 8.32 0.61 -13.00
N LEU A 123 8.50 1.86 -13.44
CA LEU A 123 7.57 2.96 -13.12
C LEU A 123 6.18 2.68 -13.70
N ALA A 124 6.07 2.11 -14.90
CA ALA A 124 4.79 1.71 -15.47
C ALA A 124 4.10 0.63 -14.62
N TRP A 125 4.85 -0.39 -14.15
CA TRP A 125 4.33 -1.43 -13.25
C TRP A 125 3.91 -0.90 -11.87
N VAL A 126 4.50 0.21 -11.40
CA VAL A 126 4.08 0.88 -10.14
C VAL A 126 2.85 1.75 -10.37
N ILE A 127 2.93 2.68 -11.32
CA ILE A 127 1.95 3.76 -11.46
C ILE A 127 0.64 3.25 -12.07
N ILE A 128 0.68 2.49 -13.16
CA ILE A 128 -0.52 2.12 -13.91
C ILE A 128 -1.46 1.24 -13.06
N PRO A 129 -0.99 0.19 -12.36
CA PRO A 129 -1.87 -0.65 -11.54
C PRO A 129 -2.37 0.06 -10.28
N PHE A 130 -1.60 1.01 -9.73
CA PHE A 130 -1.98 1.75 -8.52
C PHE A 130 -2.97 2.88 -8.82
N LEU A 131 -3.02 3.38 -10.07
CA LEU A 131 -3.82 4.53 -10.47
C LEU A 131 -5.32 4.40 -10.12
N PRO A 132 -6.01 3.25 -10.34
CA PRO A 132 -7.40 3.10 -9.94
C PRO A 132 -7.63 3.16 -8.42
N ALA A 133 -6.62 2.79 -7.62
CA ALA A 133 -6.66 2.79 -6.16
C ALA A 133 -6.22 4.13 -5.53
N SER A 134 -5.82 5.11 -6.36
CA SER A 134 -5.15 6.34 -5.89
C SER A 134 -6.10 7.41 -5.33
N ASN A 135 -7.42 7.25 -5.38
CA ASN A 135 -8.38 8.33 -5.08
C ASN A 135 -8.31 9.56 -6.04
N LEU A 136 -7.53 9.51 -7.13
CA LEU A 136 -7.43 10.64 -8.08
C LEU A 136 -8.64 10.77 -9.00
N PHE A 137 -9.08 9.65 -9.59
CA PHE A 137 -10.20 9.64 -10.53
C PHE A 137 -11.53 9.27 -9.87
N PHE A 138 -11.46 8.35 -8.90
CA PHE A 138 -12.63 7.84 -8.19
C PHE A 138 -12.23 7.64 -6.73
N THR A 139 -13.10 8.01 -5.81
CA THR A 139 -12.95 7.71 -4.39
C THR A 139 -13.02 6.20 -4.18
N VAL A 140 -12.11 5.64 -3.39
CA VAL A 140 -12.12 4.23 -3.02
C VAL A 140 -12.49 4.04 -1.55
N GLY A 141 -13.21 2.96 -1.24
CA GLY A 141 -13.65 2.61 0.12
C GLY A 141 -12.59 1.91 0.97
N PHE A 142 -11.33 2.33 0.87
CA PHE A 142 -10.25 1.87 1.74
C PHE A 142 -9.16 2.93 1.81
N VAL A 143 -8.46 3.00 2.93
CA VAL A 143 -7.29 3.88 3.09
C VAL A 143 -6.06 3.25 2.44
N ILE A 144 -5.69 2.04 2.86
CA ILE A 144 -4.63 1.22 2.26
C ILE A 144 -5.20 -0.17 2.01
N ALA A 145 -5.02 -0.68 0.79
CA ALA A 145 -5.33 -2.06 0.46
C ALA A 145 -4.06 -2.74 -0.07
N GLU A 146 -3.48 -3.63 0.73
CA GLU A 146 -2.21 -4.31 0.42
C GLU A 146 -2.24 -5.07 -0.91
N ARG A 147 -3.41 -5.63 -1.26
CA ARG A 147 -3.63 -6.31 -2.55
C ARG A 147 -3.40 -5.41 -3.77
N MET A 148 -3.52 -4.09 -3.63
CA MET A 148 -3.24 -3.14 -4.71
C MET A 148 -1.73 -3.00 -4.97
N LEU A 149 -0.89 -3.44 -4.02
CA LEU A 149 0.56 -3.39 -4.11
C LEU A 149 1.17 -4.63 -4.77
N TYR A 150 0.38 -5.67 -5.12
CA TYR A 150 0.91 -6.87 -5.76
C TYR A 150 1.60 -6.58 -7.10
N LEU A 151 0.95 -5.86 -8.03
CA LEU A 151 1.58 -5.48 -9.30
C LEU A 151 2.66 -4.39 -9.12
N PRO A 152 2.43 -3.32 -8.31
CA PRO A 152 3.49 -2.36 -7.98
C PRO A 152 4.76 -2.98 -7.40
N SER A 153 4.65 -4.05 -6.61
CA SER A 153 5.81 -4.73 -6.02
C SER A 153 6.76 -5.29 -7.09
N LEU A 154 6.25 -5.69 -8.26
CA LEU A 154 7.08 -6.13 -9.40
C LEU A 154 7.95 -4.97 -9.93
N GLY A 155 7.35 -3.78 -10.04
CA GLY A 155 8.07 -2.57 -10.42
C GLY A 155 9.11 -2.16 -9.37
N CYS A 156 8.76 -2.25 -8.09
CA CYS A 156 9.70 -1.98 -7.00
C CYS A 156 10.87 -2.98 -6.99
N ALA A 157 10.61 -4.28 -7.09
CA ALA A 157 11.64 -5.32 -7.11
C ALA A 157 12.61 -5.17 -8.29
N THR A 158 12.10 -4.79 -9.47
CA THR A 158 12.93 -4.53 -10.66
C THR A 158 13.82 -3.30 -10.49
N LEU A 159 13.35 -2.23 -9.83
CA LEU A 159 14.18 -1.07 -9.45
C LEU A 159 15.26 -1.45 -8.43
N VAL A 160 14.91 -2.24 -7.41
CA VAL A 160 15.88 -2.73 -6.41
C VAL A 160 16.97 -3.56 -7.08
N ALA A 161 16.62 -4.48 -7.98
CA ALA A 161 17.59 -5.29 -8.72
C ALA A 161 18.50 -4.42 -9.61
N LEU A 162 17.94 -3.39 -10.27
CA LEU A 162 18.72 -2.44 -11.07
C LEU A 162 19.70 -1.64 -10.20
N GLY A 163 19.21 -1.11 -9.07
CA GLY A 163 20.02 -0.38 -8.09
C GLY A 163 21.16 -1.25 -7.54
N PHE A 164 20.85 -2.49 -7.17
CA PHE A 164 21.84 -3.45 -6.69
C PHE A 164 22.94 -3.72 -7.72
N ARG A 165 22.57 -3.94 -8.98
CA ARG A 165 23.55 -4.11 -10.07
C ARG A 165 24.45 -2.89 -10.24
N ARG A 166 23.89 -1.68 -10.14
CA ARG A 166 24.66 -0.42 -10.21
C ARG A 166 25.63 -0.29 -9.05
N LEU A 167 25.19 -0.58 -7.83
CA LEU A 167 26.05 -0.57 -6.64
C LEU A 167 27.20 -1.58 -6.78
N LEU A 168 26.92 -2.79 -7.26
CA LEU A 168 27.97 -3.79 -7.52
C LEU A 168 28.98 -3.33 -8.58
N SER A 169 28.51 -2.67 -9.65
CA SER A 169 29.41 -2.15 -10.68
C SER A 169 30.33 -1.03 -10.16
N ALA A 170 29.80 -0.14 -9.31
CA ALA A 170 30.57 0.91 -8.66
C ALA A 170 31.57 0.34 -7.62
N ALA A 171 31.20 -0.77 -6.97
CA ALA A 171 32.02 -1.51 -6.02
C ALA A 171 33.01 -2.49 -6.66
N SER A 172 33.19 -2.44 -7.99
CA SER A 172 33.96 -3.46 -8.75
C SER A 172 35.40 -3.64 -8.27
N ALA A 173 36.04 -2.57 -7.76
CA ALA A 173 37.41 -2.60 -7.26
C ALA A 173 37.56 -3.20 -5.85
N SER A 174 36.49 -3.30 -5.05
CA SER A 174 36.56 -3.74 -3.65
C SER A 174 35.75 -5.02 -3.41
N GLN A 175 36.45 -6.14 -3.20
CA GLN A 175 35.82 -7.42 -2.86
C GLN A 175 35.06 -7.36 -1.53
N PHE A 176 35.57 -6.61 -0.55
CA PHE A 176 34.89 -6.40 0.73
C PHE A 176 33.53 -5.71 0.55
N LEU A 177 33.48 -4.63 -0.25
CA LEU A 177 32.21 -3.92 -0.48
C LEU A 177 31.19 -4.79 -1.22
N ARG A 178 31.65 -5.63 -2.16
CA ARG A 178 30.78 -6.61 -2.83
C ARG A 178 30.22 -7.64 -1.85
N LEU A 179 31.04 -8.16 -0.94
CA LEU A 179 30.59 -9.08 0.10
C LEU A 179 29.54 -8.43 1.00
N VAL A 180 29.76 -7.17 1.42
CA VAL A 180 28.78 -6.40 2.20
C VAL A 180 27.47 -6.25 1.42
N LEU A 181 27.51 -5.88 0.14
CA LEU A 181 26.31 -5.75 -0.70
C LEU A 181 25.54 -7.07 -0.81
N TYR A 182 26.23 -8.19 -1.08
CA TYR A 182 25.57 -9.52 -1.08
C TYR A 182 25.02 -9.88 0.29
N GLY A 183 25.73 -9.56 1.38
CA GLY A 183 25.25 -9.73 2.75
C GLY A 183 23.97 -8.96 3.03
N CYS A 184 23.91 -7.68 2.64
CA CYS A 184 22.72 -6.84 2.76
C CYS A 184 21.54 -7.39 1.95
N LEU A 185 21.78 -7.85 0.70
CA LEU A 185 20.74 -8.45 -0.12
C LEU A 185 20.21 -9.74 0.50
N SER A 186 21.10 -10.64 0.95
CA SER A 186 20.73 -11.88 1.63
C SER A 186 19.95 -11.62 2.92
N TRP A 187 20.34 -10.61 3.70
CA TRP A 187 19.62 -10.19 4.90
C TRP A 187 18.21 -9.68 4.56
N MET A 188 18.08 -8.81 3.56
CA MET A 188 16.79 -8.29 3.11
C MET A 188 15.86 -9.43 2.65
N LEU A 189 16.37 -10.37 1.84
CA LEU A 189 15.60 -11.53 1.40
C LEU A 189 15.20 -12.42 2.58
N GLY A 190 16.11 -12.67 3.53
CA GLY A 190 15.81 -13.43 4.75
C GLY A 190 14.70 -12.79 5.59
N MET A 191 14.74 -11.47 5.78
CA MET A 191 13.69 -10.72 6.47
C MET A 191 12.33 -10.84 5.77
N TYR A 192 12.30 -10.75 4.44
CA TYR A 192 11.08 -10.91 3.66
C TYR A 192 10.53 -12.35 3.73
N SER A 193 11.40 -13.35 3.69
CA SER A 193 11.00 -14.75 3.88
C SER A 193 10.43 -15.00 5.28
N LEU A 194 11.06 -14.47 6.32
CA LEU A 194 10.55 -14.57 7.70
C LEU A 194 9.19 -13.87 7.84
N LYS A 195 9.02 -12.69 7.24
CA LYS A 195 7.73 -12.00 7.25
C LYS A 195 6.65 -12.72 6.47
N THR A 196 7.01 -13.36 5.36
CA THR A 196 6.10 -14.22 4.60
C THR A 196 5.65 -15.42 5.44
N TRP A 197 6.58 -16.05 6.17
CA TRP A 197 6.26 -17.15 7.08
C TRP A 197 5.34 -16.71 8.22
N GLU A 198 5.66 -15.60 8.90
CA GLU A 198 4.83 -15.05 9.98
C GLU A 198 3.41 -14.75 9.49
N ARG A 199 3.28 -14.00 8.39
CA ARG A 199 1.98 -13.69 7.81
C ARG A 199 1.23 -14.94 7.39
N SER A 200 1.90 -15.91 6.75
CA SER A 200 1.23 -17.17 6.37
C SER A 200 0.63 -17.87 7.59
N GLY A 201 1.30 -17.84 8.75
CA GLY A 201 0.79 -18.38 10.01
C GLY A 201 -0.39 -17.61 10.61
N GLU A 202 -0.48 -16.30 10.38
CA GLU A 202 -1.61 -15.46 10.80
C GLU A 202 -2.86 -15.74 9.97
N TRP A 203 -2.71 -16.02 8.67
CA TRP A 203 -3.81 -16.34 7.77
C TRP A 203 -4.40 -17.74 7.97
N VAL A 204 -3.82 -18.56 8.86
CA VAL A 204 -4.32 -19.92 9.16
C VAL A 204 -5.66 -19.90 9.90
N SER A 205 -5.91 -18.91 10.75
CA SER A 205 -7.17 -18.82 11.51
C SER A 205 -7.66 -17.39 11.66
N GLU A 206 -8.99 -17.24 11.70
CA GLU A 206 -9.66 -15.95 11.87
C GLU A 206 -9.18 -15.22 13.12
N ASN A 207 -9.11 -15.93 14.26
CA ASN A 207 -8.65 -15.36 15.52
C ASN A 207 -7.22 -14.80 15.41
N ARG A 208 -6.28 -15.53 14.77
CA ARG A 208 -4.89 -15.06 14.59
C ARG A 208 -4.81 -13.86 13.64
N LEU A 209 -5.60 -13.88 12.58
CA LEU A 209 -5.66 -12.79 11.60
C LEU A 209 -6.21 -11.50 12.23
N PHE A 210 -7.27 -11.60 13.03
CA PHE A 210 -7.87 -10.42 13.66
C PHE A 210 -7.00 -9.89 14.81
N LEU A 211 -6.44 -10.77 15.65
CA LEU A 211 -5.48 -10.38 16.68
C LEU A 211 -4.22 -9.74 16.09
N SER A 212 -3.76 -10.18 14.92
CA SER A 212 -2.61 -9.54 14.27
C SER A 212 -2.90 -8.10 13.84
N GLY A 213 -4.14 -7.78 13.48
CA GLY A 213 -4.58 -6.43 13.17
C GLY A 213 -4.42 -5.44 14.33
N LEU A 214 -4.62 -5.87 15.58
CA LEU A 214 -4.45 -5.00 16.76
C LEU A 214 -3.01 -4.52 16.96
N ARG A 215 -2.00 -5.23 16.43
CA ARG A 215 -0.60 -4.79 16.50
C ARG A 215 -0.33 -3.57 15.62
N VAL A 216 -1.12 -3.37 14.57
CA VAL A 216 -0.95 -2.26 13.62
C VAL A 216 -1.98 -1.16 13.90
N CYS A 217 -3.24 -1.53 14.04
CA CYS A 217 -4.37 -0.63 14.24
C CYS A 217 -5.09 -0.97 15.56
N PRO A 218 -4.51 -0.66 16.73
CA PRO A 218 -5.04 -1.10 18.03
C PRO A 218 -6.40 -0.49 18.37
N LEU A 219 -6.78 0.61 17.73
CA LEU A 219 -8.06 1.30 17.96
C LEU A 219 -9.11 0.99 16.90
N ASN A 220 -8.83 0.12 15.92
CA ASN A 220 -9.74 -0.13 14.81
C ASN A 220 -11.01 -0.88 15.29
N ALA A 221 -12.17 -0.24 15.12
CA ALA A 221 -13.45 -0.79 15.55
C ALA A 221 -13.85 -2.08 14.82
N LYS A 222 -13.54 -2.21 13.52
CA LYS A 222 -13.81 -3.45 12.75
C LYS A 222 -12.95 -4.62 13.24
N VAL A 223 -11.69 -4.37 13.60
CA VAL A 223 -10.80 -5.39 14.18
C VAL A 223 -11.37 -5.90 15.49
N HIS A 224 -11.74 -4.99 16.40
CA HIS A 224 -12.35 -5.36 17.68
C HIS A 224 -13.68 -6.10 17.51
N TYR A 225 -14.55 -5.65 16.60
CA TYR A 225 -15.81 -6.34 16.29
C TYR A 225 -15.57 -7.78 15.82
N ASN A 226 -14.59 -7.99 14.93
CA ASN A 226 -14.28 -9.31 14.41
C ASN A 226 -13.71 -10.24 15.48
N ILE A 227 -12.84 -9.74 16.36
CA ILE A 227 -12.33 -10.52 17.51
C ILE A 227 -13.49 -10.90 18.45
N ALA A 228 -14.36 -9.94 18.77
CA ALA A 228 -15.51 -10.18 19.63
C ALA A 228 -16.44 -11.25 19.06
N LYS A 229 -16.69 -11.20 17.75
CA LYS A 229 -17.49 -12.19 17.04
C LYS A 229 -16.86 -13.58 17.12
N THR A 230 -15.56 -13.71 16.80
CA THR A 230 -14.86 -15.00 16.87
C THR A 230 -14.82 -15.55 18.30
N ALA A 231 -14.68 -14.69 19.32
CA ALA A 231 -14.75 -15.08 20.73
C ALA A 231 -16.15 -15.57 21.13
N ALA A 232 -17.20 -14.87 20.69
CA ALA A 232 -18.59 -15.28 20.92
C ALA A 232 -18.90 -16.63 20.27
N ASP A 233 -18.46 -16.83 19.02
CA ASP A 233 -18.61 -18.10 18.29
C ASP A 233 -17.85 -19.25 18.98
N SER A 234 -16.79 -18.95 19.73
CA SER A 234 -16.00 -19.91 20.51
C SER A 234 -16.54 -20.14 21.94
N GLY A 235 -17.58 -19.41 22.35
CA GLY A 235 -18.18 -19.49 23.69
C GLY A 235 -17.46 -18.66 24.78
N ASP A 236 -16.46 -17.85 24.42
CA ASP A 236 -15.79 -16.92 25.34
C ASP A 236 -16.55 -15.60 25.42
N GLY A 237 -17.56 -15.58 26.29
CA GLY A 237 -18.43 -14.42 26.49
C GLY A 237 -17.71 -13.20 27.06
N ASP A 238 -16.73 -13.39 27.94
CA ASP A 238 -16.05 -12.29 28.62
C ASP A 238 -15.18 -11.50 27.61
N THR A 239 -14.40 -12.21 26.79
CA THR A 239 -13.59 -11.59 25.73
C THR A 239 -14.49 -10.95 24.66
N ALA A 240 -15.62 -11.57 24.33
CA ALA A 240 -16.57 -11.03 23.36
C ALA A 240 -17.16 -9.69 23.83
N ILE A 241 -17.67 -9.62 25.06
CA ILE A 241 -18.24 -8.39 25.64
C ILE A 241 -17.18 -7.29 25.67
N LEU A 242 -15.96 -7.60 26.13
CA LEU A 242 -14.86 -6.63 26.19
C LEU A 242 -14.57 -6.01 24.83
N HIS A 243 -14.40 -6.84 23.79
CA HIS A 243 -14.06 -6.32 22.47
C HIS A 243 -15.24 -5.66 21.75
N TYR A 244 -16.49 -6.06 22.02
CA TYR A 244 -17.66 -5.30 21.55
C TYR A 244 -17.71 -3.90 22.19
N GLN A 245 -17.44 -3.80 23.50
CA GLN A 245 -17.36 -2.50 24.17
C GLN A 245 -16.23 -1.63 23.62
N MET A 246 -15.05 -2.22 23.34
CA MET A 246 -13.95 -1.52 22.68
C MET A 246 -14.33 -1.03 21.28
N ALA A 247 -14.97 -1.88 20.47
CA ALA A 247 -15.43 -1.50 19.14
C ALA A 247 -16.39 -0.29 19.19
N LEU A 248 -17.38 -0.33 20.08
CA LEU A 248 -18.31 0.78 20.29
C LEU A 248 -17.57 2.05 20.70
N ARG A 249 -16.66 1.97 21.68
CA ARG A 249 -15.89 3.11 22.17
C ARG A 249 -15.05 3.74 21.06
N SER A 250 -14.35 2.94 20.26
CA SER A 250 -13.55 3.42 19.15
C SER A 250 -14.40 4.10 18.08
N SER A 251 -15.58 3.56 17.77
CA SER A 251 -16.50 4.22 16.84
C SER A 251 -16.92 5.60 17.31
N PHE A 252 -17.14 5.82 18.61
CA PHE A 252 -17.51 7.13 19.14
C PHE A 252 -16.38 8.16 19.07
N ILE A 253 -15.12 7.74 19.22
CA ILE A 253 -13.95 8.64 19.13
C ILE A 253 -13.76 9.17 17.70
N ASP A 254 -14.14 8.37 16.69
CA ASP A 254 -14.03 8.79 15.28
C ASP A 254 -15.08 9.87 14.90
N PHE A 255 -16.22 9.98 15.59
CA PHE A 255 -17.24 11.02 15.32
C PHE A 255 -16.84 12.42 15.81
N ASP A 256 -15.98 12.53 16.82
CA ASP A 256 -15.55 13.83 17.37
C ASP A 256 -14.56 14.56 16.44
N TYR A 257 -14.06 13.92 15.37
CA TYR A 257 -13.20 14.55 14.35
C TYR A 257 -13.97 15.20 13.19
N THR A 258 -15.30 15.10 13.16
CA THR A 258 -16.14 15.61 12.06
C THR A 258 -16.88 16.92 12.32
N ASP A 259 -16.66 17.55 13.47
CA ASP A 259 -17.25 18.86 13.83
C ASP A 259 -16.30 20.05 13.63
#